data_AF-A0A6I3E8G1-F1
#
_entry.id   AF-A0A6I3E8G1-F1
#
_cell.length_a   1.000
_cell.length_b   1.000
_cell.length_c   1.000
_cell.angle_alpha   90.00
_cell.angle_beta   90.00
_cell.angle_gamma   90.00
#
_symmetry.space_group_name_H-M   'P 1'
#
loop_
_entity.id
_entity.type
_entity.pdbx_description
1 polymer ?
#
loop_
_entity_poly.entity_id
_entity_poly.type
_entity_poly.pdbx_seq_one_letter_code
_entity_poly.pdbx_strand_id
1 'polypeptide(L)' 'MNSLKTLRVGMLGCGVVGSEVARLIVANKSDLAARSGAQLDLVKIGVRNLSRANVDKALLTTDLESIVSDPTIDLVI' A
#
# COMPACT_ATOMS: atom_id res chain seq x y z
N MET A 1 4.45 -26.15 -7.40
CA MET A 1 3.56 -24.98 -7.34
C MET A 1 4.40 -23.82 -6.82
N ASN A 2 4.63 -22.78 -7.61
CA ASN A 2 5.33 -21.59 -7.10
C ASN A 2 4.33 -20.84 -6.22
N SER A 3 4.59 -20.77 -4.91
CA SER A 3 3.83 -19.87 -4.04
C SER A 3 4.11 -18.43 -4.47
N LEU A 4 3.07 -17.65 -4.72
CA LEU A 4 3.22 -16.23 -5.09
C LEU A 4 3.93 -15.50 -3.94
N LYS A 5 5.01 -14.78 -4.26
CA LYS A 5 5.69 -13.92 -3.29
C LYS A 5 4.73 -12.79 -2.90
N THR A 6 4.63 -12.47 -1.61
CA THR A 6 3.92 -11.26 -1.16
C THR A 6 4.91 -10.11 -1.11
N LEU A 7 4.56 -8.99 -1.73
CA LEU A 7 5.30 -7.73 -1.67
C LEU A 7 4.55 -6.77 -0.76
N ARG A 8 5.23 -6.29 0.28
CA ARG A 8 4.69 -5.32 1.23
C ARG A 8 4.88 -3.92 0.66
N VAL A 9 3.77 -3.20 0.47
CA VAL A 9 3.71 -1.90 -0.19
C VAL A 9 3.46 -0.81 0.84
N GLY A 10 4.34 0.17 0.86
CA GLY A 10 4.14 1.46 1.53
C GLY A 10 3.70 2.53 0.54
N MET A 11 2.86 3.46 0.97
CA MET A 11 2.42 4.59 0.13
C MET A 11 2.74 5.93 0.79
N LEU A 12 3.24 6.89 0.04
CA LEU A 12 3.47 8.27 0.47
C LEU A 12 2.42 9.18 -0.16
N GLY A 13 1.29 9.30 0.53
CA GLY A 13 0.17 10.14 0.14
C GLY A 13 -1.10 9.34 -0.11
N CYS A 14 -2.24 9.96 0.24
CA CYS A 14 -3.58 9.41 0.03
C CYS A 14 -4.56 10.53 -0.35
N GLY A 15 -4.18 11.31 -1.38
CA GLY A 15 -5.09 12.24 -2.06
C GLY A 15 -5.94 11.50 -3.10
N VAL A 16 -6.48 12.21 -4.09
CA VAL A 16 -7.34 11.61 -5.14
C VAL A 16 -6.68 10.42 -5.84
N VAL A 17 -5.42 10.55 -6.24
CA VAL A 17 -4.69 9.46 -6.92
C VAL A 17 -4.38 8.33 -5.94
N GLY A 18 -3.81 8.65 -4.78
CA GLY A 18 -3.43 7.65 -3.78
C GLY A 18 -4.63 6.83 -3.28
N SER A 19 -5.80 7.45 -3.09
CA SER A 19 -7.01 6.72 -2.68
C SER A 19 -7.46 5.70 -3.73
N GLU A 20 -7.40 6.07 -5.02
CA GLU A 20 -7.75 5.13 -6.10
C GLU A 20 -6.71 4.02 -6.24
N VAL A 21 -5.42 4.31 -6.07
CA VAL A 21 -4.36 3.29 -6.04
C VAL A 21 -4.60 2.30 -4.90
N ALA A 22 -4.82 2.79 -3.68
CA ALA A 22 -5.11 1.94 -2.53
C ALA A 22 -6.36 1.09 -2.75
N ARG A 23 -7.43 1.69 -3.29
CA ARG A 23 -8.68 0.99 -3.63
C ARG A 23 -8.45 -0.12 -4.65
N LEU A 24 -7.71 0.13 -5.73
CA LEU A 24 -7.44 -0.84 -6.78
C LEU A 24 -6.56 -1.99 -6.30
N ILE A 25 -5.56 -1.72 -5.45
CA ILE A 25 -4.72 -2.78 -4.84
C ILE A 25 -5.58 -3.75 -4.03
N VAL A 26 -6.49 -3.23 -3.20
CA VAL A 26 -7.37 -4.05 -2.36
C VAL A 26 -8.42 -4.79 -3.21
N ALA A 27 -9.09 -4.08 -4.12
CA ALA A 27 -10.20 -4.63 -4.91
C ALA A 27 -9.73 -5.67 -5.95
N ASN A 28 -8.55 -5.48 -6.55
CA ASN A 28 -8.08 -6.29 -7.68
C ASN A 28 -6.90 -7.20 -7.30
N LYS A 29 -6.77 -7.59 -6.02
CA LYS A 29 -5.62 -8.37 -5.51
C LYS A 29 -5.31 -9.61 -6.35
N SER A 30 -6.33 -10.34 -6.80
CA SER A 30 -6.17 -11.55 -7.62
C SER A 30 -5.68 -11.25 -9.04
N ASP A 31 -6.29 -10.27 -9.73
CA ASP A 31 -5.90 -9.87 -11.09
C ASP A 31 -4.48 -9.26 -11.11
N LEU A 32 -4.17 -8.40 -10.14
CA LEU A 32 -2.82 -7.84 -9.98
C LEU A 32 -1.80 -8.94 -9.71
N ALA A 33 -2.12 -9.94 -8.89
CA ALA A 33 -1.23 -11.06 -8.63
C ALA A 33 -1.01 -11.94 -9.88
N ALA A 34 -2.06 -12.19 -10.66
CA ALA A 34 -1.96 -12.94 -11.91
C ALA A 34 -1.05 -12.24 -12.94
N ARG A 35 -1.07 -10.90 -13.00
CA ARG A 35 -0.26 -10.11 -13.95
C ARG A 35 1.16 -9.87 -13.48
N SER A 36 1.35 -9.58 -12.19
CA SER A 36 2.66 -9.22 -11.62
C SER A 36 3.47 -10.42 -11.15
N GLY A 37 2.83 -11.58 -10.94
CA GLY A 37 3.47 -12.74 -10.32
C GLY A 37 3.70 -12.59 -8.82
N ALA A 38 3.12 -11.57 -8.17
CA ALA A 38 3.25 -11.32 -6.74
C ALA A 38 1.94 -10.79 -6.13
N GLN A 39 1.67 -11.14 -4.88
CA GLN A 39 0.57 -10.52 -4.13
C GLN A 39 1.02 -9.17 -3.59
N LEU A 40 0.30 -8.11 -3.92
CA LEU A 40 0.52 -6.80 -3.32
C LEU A 40 -0.24 -6.72 -2.00
N ASP A 41 0.47 -6.35 -0.94
CA ASP A 41 -0.08 -6.15 0.39
C ASP A 41 0.18 -4.71 0.83
N LEU A 42 -0.87 -3.89 0.89
CA LEU A 42 -0.75 -2.49 1.30
C LEU A 42 -0.68 -2.43 2.82
N VAL A 43 0.50 -2.13 3.37
CA VAL A 43 0.77 -2.26 4.81
C VAL A 43 0.82 -0.92 5.54
N LYS A 44 1.11 0.18 4.83
CA LYS A 44 1.24 1.50 5.46
C LYS A 44 1.04 2.62 4.44
N ILE A 45 0.37 3.70 4.86
CA ILE A 45 0.08 4.88 4.04
C ILE A 45 0.40 6.14 4.84
N GLY A 46 1.38 6.89 4.36
CA GLY A 46 1.82 8.16 4.92
C GLY A 46 0.94 9.30 4.45
N VAL A 47 0.37 10.07 5.37
CA VAL A 47 -0.46 11.25 5.06
C VAL A 47 -0.15 12.41 5.99
N ARG A 48 -0.43 13.64 5.55
CA ARG A 48 -0.34 14.82 6.42
C ARG A 48 -1.53 14.98 7.39
N ASN A 49 -2.69 14.42 7.03
CA ASN A 49 -3.92 14.53 7.82
C ASN A 49 -4.68 13.20 7.83
N LEU A 50 -4.72 12.55 8.99
CA LEU A 50 -5.36 11.25 9.22
C LEU A 50 -6.88 11.27 9.05
N SER A 51 -7.52 12.44 9.11
CA SER A 51 -8.98 12.58 9.05
C SER A 51 -9.53 12.67 7.62
N ARG A 52 -8.69 12.99 6.62
CA ARG A 52 -9.13 13.23 5.24
C ARG A 52 -9.05 11.99 4.34
N ALA A 53 -8.29 10.98 4.73
CA ALA A 53 -8.09 9.80 3.90
C ALA A 53 -9.28 8.84 4.04
N ASN A 54 -9.87 8.44 2.91
CA ASN A 54 -11.01 7.51 2.87
C ASN A 54 -10.52 6.06 2.72
N VAL A 55 -9.63 5.64 3.62
CA VAL A 55 -9.02 4.30 3.68
C VAL A 55 -9.01 3.82 5.13
N ASP A 56 -8.67 2.55 5.36
CA ASP A 56 -8.55 2.03 6.72
C ASP A 56 -7.53 2.85 7.53
N LYS A 57 -7.99 3.41 8.66
CA LYS A 57 -7.19 4.24 9.54
C LYS A 57 -6.03 3.46 10.17
N ALA A 58 -6.13 2.15 10.28
CA ALA A 58 -5.06 1.30 10.78
C ALA A 58 -3.81 1.33 9.88
N LEU A 59 -3.97 1.65 8.59
CA LEU A 59 -2.87 1.78 7.64
C LEU A 59 -2.22 3.18 7.68
N LEU A 60 -2.89 4.17 8.27
CA LEU A 60 -2.46 5.56 8.16
C LEU A 60 -1.38 5.91 9.19
N THR A 61 -0.38 6.67 8.74
CA THR A 61 0.63 7.29 9.61
C THR A 61 0.95 8.70 9.14
N THR A 62 1.40 9.56 10.05
CA THR A 62 2.02 10.85 9.71
C THR A 62 3.54 10.77 9.62
N ASP A 63 4.13 9.66 10.06
CA ASP A 63 5.57 9.40 10.02
C ASP A 63 5.95 8.76 8.68
N LEU A 64 6.32 9.62 7.72
CA LEU A 64 6.73 9.22 6.37
C LEU A 64 8.08 8.50 6.36
N GLU A 65 8.97 8.86 7.30
CA GLU A 65 10.30 8.26 7.39
C GLU A 65 10.18 6.78 7.77
N SER A 66 9.26 6.45 8.69
CA SER A 66 8.94 5.06 9.05
C SER A 66 8.41 4.18 7.91
N ILE A 67 8.12 4.73 6.74
CA ILE A 67 7.73 3.98 5.55
C ILE A 67 8.97 3.69 4.70
N VAL A 68 9.77 4.72 4.40
CA VAL A 68 10.95 4.57 3.53
C VAL A 68 12.10 3.85 4.21
N SER A 69 12.17 3.88 5.54
CA SER A 69 13.22 3.21 6.32
C SER A 69 12.84 1.80 6.78
N ASP A 70 11.61 1.35 6.53
CA ASP A 70 11.14 0.04 7.00
C ASP A 70 11.73 -1.07 6.11
N PRO A 71 12.64 -1.92 6.61
CA PRO A 71 13.27 -2.97 5.81
C PRO A 71 12.29 -4.09 5.42
N THR A 72 11.07 -4.09 5.97
CA THR A 72 10.01 -5.02 5.59
C THR A 72 9.15 -4.51 4.45
N ILE A 73 9.30 -3.26 4.02
CA ILE A 73 8.59 -2.70 2.86
C ILE A 73 9.41 -2.95 1.59
N ASP A 74 8.83 -3.69 0.65
CA ASP A 74 9.48 -4.05 -0.61
C ASP A 74 9.33 -2.95 -1.69
N LEU A 75 8.26 -2.15 -1.60
CA LEU A 75 7.88 -1.14 -2.59
C LEU A 75 7.30 0.10 -1.92
N VAL A 76 7.77 1.28 -2.32
CA VAL A 76 7.19 2.57 -1.93
C VAL A 76 6.59 3.25 -3.17
N ILE A 77 5.34 3.70 -3.05
CA ILE A 77 4.60 4.47 -4.07
C ILE A 77 4.46 5.91 -3.61
#